data_AF-A0A1V5WRG9-F1
#
_entry.id   AF-A0A1V5WRG9-F1
#
_cell.length_a   1.000
_cell.length_b   1.000
_cell.length_c   1.000
_cell.angle_alpha   90.00
_cell.angle_beta   90.00
_cell.angle_gamma   90.00
#
_symmetry.space_group_name_H-M   'P 1'
#
loop_
_entity.id
_entity.type
_entity.pdbx_description
1 polymer ?
#
loop_
_entity_poly.entity_id
_entity_poly.type
_entity_poly.pdbx_seq_one_letter_code
_entity_poly.pdbx_strand_id
1 'polypeptide(L)' 'MLVLLLFYIFYLIAFIVYSALGVYHLWRFGYIGDLTKPVITAYIVISAIVILFSIVIILTRQWPTSFNLI' A
#
# COMPACT_ATOMS: atom_id res chain seq x y z
N MET A 1 2.90 18.37 11.25
CA MET A 1 3.08 17.51 10.05
C MET A 1 3.56 16.09 10.36
N LEU A 2 4.43 15.91 11.36
CA LEU A 2 4.92 14.59 11.79
C LEU A 2 3.79 13.59 12.13
N VAL A 3 2.73 14.05 12.81
CA VAL A 3 1.56 13.22 13.15
C VAL A 3 0.87 12.65 11.90
N LEU A 4 0.71 13.46 10.85
CA LEU A 4 0.12 13.00 9.58
C LEU A 4 1.01 11.96 8.89
N LEU A 5 2.33 12.14 8.94
CA LEU A 5 3.28 11.16 8.42
C LEU A 5 3.16 9.82 9.17
N LEU A 6 3.04 9.84 10.49
CA LEU A 6 2.86 8.62 11.30
C LEU A 6 1.56 7.88 10.96
N PHE A 7 0.43 8.61 10.84
CA PHE A 7 -0.83 8.02 10.40
C PHE A 7 -0.72 7.43 8.99
N TYR A 8 -0.01 8.11 8.09
CA TYR A 8 0.21 7.63 6.73
C TYR A 8 1.07 6.36 6.69
N ILE A 9 2.13 6.29 7.49
CA ILE A 9 2.97 5.09 7.62
C ILE A 9 2.13 3.92 8.15
N PHE A 10 1.32 4.14 9.18
CA PHE A 10 0.43 3.11 9.73
C PHE A 10 -0.58 2.63 8.69
N TYR A 11 -1.20 3.55 7.96
CA TYR A 11 -2.06 3.25 6.83
C TYR A 11 -1.34 2.40 5.77
N LEU A 12 -0.10 2.77 5.41
CA LEU A 12 0.67 2.06 4.38
C LEU A 12 0.98 0.62 4.81
N ILE A 13 1.33 0.40 6.08
CA ILE A 13 1.54 -0.94 6.65
C ILE A 13 0.23 -1.75 6.58
N ALA A 14 -0.88 -1.18 7.04
CA ALA A 14 -2.18 -1.84 7.00
C ALA A 14 -2.60 -2.19 5.55
N PHE A 15 -2.34 -1.28 4.60
CA PHE A 15 -2.59 -1.48 3.18
C PHE A 15 -1.76 -2.63 2.60
N ILE A 16 -0.46 -2.71 2.93
CA ILE A 16 0.41 -3.81 2.51
C ILE A 16 -0.11 -5.15 3.03
N VAL A 17 -0.44 -5.22 4.32
CA VAL A 17 -0.96 -6.45 4.95
C VAL A 17 -2.28 -6.86 4.32
N TYR A 18 -3.22 -5.92 4.17
CA TYR A 18 -4.51 -6.18 3.53
C TYR A 18 -4.35 -6.67 2.09
N SER A 19 -3.48 -6.03 1.31
CA SER A 19 -3.20 -6.41 -0.07
C SER A 19 -2.60 -7.81 -0.15
N ALA A 20 -1.64 -8.13 0.71
CA ALA A 20 -1.01 -9.45 0.76
C ALA A 20 -2.03 -10.55 1.12
N LEU A 21 -2.90 -10.29 2.11
CA LEU A 21 -3.97 -11.22 2.49
C LEU A 21 -4.98 -11.40 1.36
N GLY A 22 -5.37 -10.32 0.68
CA GLY A 22 -6.27 -10.37 -0.46
C GLY A 22 -5.70 -11.21 -1.62
N VAL A 23 -4.45 -10.96 -2.00
CA VAL A 23 -3.76 -11.75 -3.04
C VAL A 23 -3.62 -13.22 -2.62
N TYR A 24 -3.23 -13.49 -1.38
CA TYR A 24 -3.16 -14.85 -0.85
C TYR A 24 -4.53 -15.56 -0.91
N HIS A 25 -5.59 -14.88 -0.48
CA HIS A 25 -6.94 -15.41 -0.52
C HIS A 25 -7.38 -15.72 -1.96
N LEU A 26 -7.14 -14.79 -2.88
CA LEU A 26 -7.44 -14.93 -4.31
C LEU A 26 -6.69 -16.12 -4.94
N TRP A 27 -5.41 -16.31 -4.59
CA TRP A 27 -4.62 -17.45 -5.05
C TRP A 27 -5.06 -18.77 -4.41
N ARG A 28 -5.39 -18.78 -3.12
CA ARG A 28 -5.70 -20.01 -2.38
C ARG A 28 -7.10 -20.55 -2.66
N PHE A 29 -8.08 -19.66 -2.74
CA PHE A 29 -9.49 -20.02 -2.93
C PHE A 29 -9.94 -19.90 -4.38
N GLY A 30 -9.04 -19.46 -5.27
CA GLY A 30 -9.08 -19.70 -6.71
C GLY A 30 -10.42 -19.39 -7.35
N TYR A 31 -10.69 -18.13 -7.69
CA TYR A 31 -11.81 -17.82 -8.57
C TYR A 31 -11.53 -18.38 -9.97
N ILE A 32 -12.29 -19.41 -10.35
CA ILE A 32 -12.20 -20.04 -11.66
C ILE A 32 -12.91 -19.12 -12.67
N GLY A 33 -12.13 -18.29 -13.36
CA GLY A 33 -12.63 -17.38 -14.39
C GLY A 33 -11.49 -16.72 -15.16
N ASP A 34 -11.69 -16.50 -16.46
CA ASP A 34 -10.65 -15.99 -17.37
C ASP A 34 -10.16 -14.60 -16.98
N LEU A 35 -11.04 -13.76 -16.40
CA LEU A 35 -10.71 -12.42 -15.95
C LEU A 35 -10.03 -12.37 -14.58
N THR A 36 -10.08 -13.44 -13.78
CA THR A 36 -9.52 -13.45 -12.42
C THR A 36 -8.01 -13.19 -12.43
N LYS A 37 -7.26 -13.89 -13.29
CA LYS A 37 -5.79 -13.77 -13.33
C LYS A 37 -5.34 -12.36 -13.75
N PRO A 38 -5.86 -11.78 -14.85
CA PRO A 38 -5.56 -10.39 -15.22
C PRO A 38 -5.87 -9.39 -14.12
N VAL A 39 -7.01 -9.53 -13.43
CA VAL A 39 -7.42 -8.62 -12.35
C VAL A 39 -6.49 -8.71 -11.14
N ILE A 40 -6.10 -9.93 -10.73
CA ILE A 40 -5.11 -10.12 -9.65
C ILE A 40 -3.78 -9.47 -10.04
N THR A 41 -3.30 -9.69 -11.26
CA THR A 41 -2.05 -9.08 -11.74
C THR A 41 -2.13 -7.56 -11.76
N ALA A 42 -3.21 -6.99 -12.28
CA ALA A 42 -3.44 -5.54 -12.28
C ALA A 42 -3.44 -4.97 -10.87
N TYR A 43 -4.13 -5.64 -9.93
CA TYR A 43 -4.15 -5.25 -8.52
C TYR A 43 -2.75 -5.25 -7.91
N ILE A 44 -1.97 -6.32 -8.10
CA ILE A 44 -0.59 -6.42 -7.60
C ILE A 44 0.27 -5.27 -8.14
N VAL A 45 0.19 -4.99 -9.45
CA VAL A 45 0.97 -3.93 -10.09
C VAL A 45 0.58 -2.55 -9.55
N ILE A 46 -0.72 -2.25 -9.46
CA ILE A 46 -1.20 -0.97 -8.93
C ILE A 46 -0.79 -0.79 -7.47
N SER A 47 -0.98 -1.82 -6.64
CA SER A 47 -0.57 -1.78 -5.22
C SER A 47 0.94 -1.59 -5.08
N ALA A 48 1.75 -2.26 -5.91
CA ALA A 48 3.20 -2.08 -5.92
C ALA A 48 3.60 -0.65 -6.32
N ILE A 49 2.96 -0.06 -7.33
CA ILE A 49 3.19 1.33 -7.74
C ILE A 49 2.88 2.28 -6.59
N VAL A 50 1.73 2.12 -5.92
CA VAL A 50 1.34 2.94 -4.76
C VAL A 50 2.41 2.83 -3.67
N ILE A 51 2.78 1.61 -3.27
CA ILE A 51 3.77 1.39 -2.21
C ILE A 51 5.12 2.00 -2.56
N LEU A 52 5.63 1.76 -3.77
CA LEU A 52 6.93 2.28 -4.20
C LEU A 52 6.92 3.82 -4.25
N PHE A 53 5.88 4.41 -4.83
CA PHE A 53 5.77 5.86 -4.93
C PHE A 53 5.66 6.50 -3.53
N SER A 54 4.88 5.90 -2.63
CA SER A 54 4.79 6.32 -1.23
C SER A 54 6.14 6.28 -0.53
N ILE A 55 6.90 5.18 -0.68
CA ILE A 55 8.23 5.04 -0.10
C ILE A 55 9.18 6.11 -0.66
N VAL A 56 9.19 6.32 -1.99
CA VAL A 56 10.03 7.36 -2.62
C VAL A 56 9.72 8.74 -2.05
N ILE A 57 8.45 9.11 -1.92
CA ILE A 57 8.06 10.40 -1.34
C ILE A 57 8.53 10.51 0.11
N ILE A 58 8.31 9.48 0.92
CA ILE A 58 8.71 9.45 2.33
C ILE A 58 10.23 9.63 2.46
N LEU A 59 11.02 8.98 1.61
CA LEU A 59 12.48 9.02 1.68
C LEU A 59 13.12 10.27 1.07
N THR A 60 12.46 10.91 0.09
CA THR A 60 13.06 12.06 -0.65
C THR A 60 12.60 13.42 -0.15
N ARG A 61 11.44 13.51 0.51
CA ARG A 61 10.95 14.78 1.08
C ARG A 61 11.53 15.00 2.47
N GLN A 62 11.84 16.27 2.77
CA GLN A 62 12.12 16.69 4.14
C GLN A 62 10.81 16.84 4.92
N TRP A 63 10.74 16.18 6.07
CA TRP A 63 9.57 16.21 6.95
C TRP A 63 9.84 17.09 8.16
N PRO A 64 8.89 17.96 8.56
CA PRO A 64 9.01 18.72 9.80
C PRO A 64 9.08 17.75 10.99
N THR A 65 10.17 17.81 11.74
CA THR A 65 10.41 16.94 12.91
C THR A 65 9.74 17.45 14.18
N SER A 66 9.24 18.70 14.18
CA SER A 66 8.48 19.23 15.29
C SER A 66 7.04 18.69 15.32
N PHE A 67 6.55 18.41 16.53
CA PHE A 67 5.16 18.08 16.81
C PHE A 67 4.25 19.32 16.79
N ASN A 68 4.59 20.34 16.00
CA ASN A 68 3.71 21.50 15.86
C ASN A 68 2.41 21.02 15.19
N LEU A 69 1.40 20.84 16.05
CA LEU A 69 0.01 20.67 15.71
C LEU A 69 -0.49 22.09 15.48
N ILE A 70 -0.48 22.48 14.19
CA ILE A 70 -0.79 23.82 13.67
C ILE A 70 0.45 24.72 13.59
#